data_AF-A0A349X6E3-F1
#
_entry.id   AF-A0A349X6E3-F1
#
_cell.length_a   1.000
_cell.length_b   1.000
_cell.length_c   1.000
_cell.angle_alpha   90.00
_cell.angle_beta   90.00
_cell.angle_gamma   90.00
#
_symmetry.space_group_name_H-M   'P 1'
#
loop_
_entity.id
_entity.type
_entity.pdbx_description
1 polymer ?
#
loop_
_entity_poly.entity_id
_entity_poly.type
_entity_poly.pdbx_seq_one_letter_code
_entity_poly.pdbx_strand_id
1 'polypeptide(L)'
;FTSEEERQKSITEGRVTFCQLSYDKKYLFIFENGQIWKQVKDKRYRLKECGFDVTISKDFFGYFMEIQGEAAGKTGKIRIKRIK
;
A
#
# COMPACT_ATOMS: atom_id res chain seq x y z
N PHE A 1 12.25 2.26 31.30
CA PHE A 1 12.89 2.86 30.12
C PHE A 1 13.64 1.76 29.39
N THR A 2 12.97 1.17 28.42
CA THR A 2 13.45 0.23 27.39
C THR A 2 12.36 0.32 26.33
N SER A 3 12.39 1.43 25.59
CA SER A 3 12.97 1.61 24.25
C SER A 3 11.88 1.41 23.20
N GLU A 4 11.62 2.47 22.44
CA GLU A 4 10.61 2.59 21.38
C GLU A 4 10.86 1.65 20.17
N GLU A 5 11.81 0.73 20.30
CA GLU A 5 12.31 -0.17 19.25
C GLU A 5 11.47 -1.46 19.08
N GLU A 6 10.71 -1.92 20.08
CA GLU A 6 9.85 -3.11 19.92
C GLU A 6 8.51 -2.84 19.21
N ARG A 7 8.16 -1.57 18.98
CA ARG A 7 7.09 -1.19 18.04
C ARG A 7 7.64 -1.10 16.61
N GLN A 8 8.46 -2.07 16.23
CA GLN A 8 8.71 -2.46 14.85
C GLN A 8 7.39 -2.92 14.22
N LYS A 9 6.44 -1.99 14.02
CA LYS A 9 5.50 -2.06 12.91
C LYS A 9 6.40 -2.39 11.74
N SER A 10 6.21 -3.56 11.13
CA SER A 10 6.98 -3.96 9.96
C SER A 10 6.66 -2.96 8.85
N ILE A 11 7.41 -1.85 8.86
CA ILE A 11 7.36 -0.76 7.91
C ILE A 11 8.24 -1.24 6.78
N THR A 12 7.62 -1.56 5.66
CA THR A 12 8.30 -1.95 4.44
C THR A 12 8.05 -0.86 3.43
N GLU A 13 9.10 -0.11 3.10
CA GLU A 13 9.08 0.82 1.99
C GLU A 13 9.18 0.05 0.68
N GLY A 14 8.49 0.53 -0.35
CA GLY A 14 8.53 -0.08 -1.66
C GLY A 14 7.99 0.84 -2.73
N ARG A 15 8.36 0.54 -3.98
CA ARG A 15 7.91 1.31 -5.13
C ARG A 15 6.91 0.50 -5.94
N VAL A 16 5.74 1.09 -6.19
CA VAL A 16 4.72 0.51 -7.06
C VAL A 16 5.05 0.90 -8.49
N THR A 17 5.46 -0.07 -9.30
CA THR A 17 5.77 0.14 -10.72
C THR A 17 4.53 0.03 -11.59
N PHE A 18 3.55 -0.77 -11.17
CA PHE A 18 2.31 -0.94 -11.92
C PHE A 18 1.09 -1.01 -10.99
N CYS A 19 0.01 -0.37 -11.43
CA CYS A 19 -1.24 -0.32 -10.71
C CYS A 19 -2.41 -0.53 -11.67
N GLN A 20 -3.32 -1.45 -11.35
CA GLN A 20 -4.44 -1.79 -12.22
C GLN A 20 -5.73 -1.88 -11.42
N LEU A 21 -6.78 -1.24 -11.93
CA LEU A 21 -8.12 -1.41 -11.39
C LEU A 21 -8.72 -2.70 -11.94
N SER A 22 -9.05 -3.63 -11.06
CA SER A 22 -9.72 -4.89 -11.39
C SER A 22 -11.24 -4.70 -11.53
N TYR A 23 -11.93 -5.68 -12.11
CA TYR A 23 -13.39 -5.66 -12.32
C TYR A 23 -14.18 -5.46 -11.02
N ASP A 24 -13.64 -5.95 -9.90
CA ASP A 24 -14.18 -5.77 -8.55
C ASP A 24 -13.94 -4.37 -7.96
N LYS A 25 -13.47 -3.40 -8.78
CA LYS A 25 -13.17 -2.01 -8.39
C LYS A 25 -12.10 -1.89 -7.31
N LYS A 26 -11.23 -2.91 -7.18
CA LYS A 26 -10.08 -2.92 -6.28
C LYS A 26 -8.80 -2.75 -7.07
N TYR A 27 -7.86 -1.97 -6.55
CA TYR A 27 -6.54 -1.85 -7.16
C TYR A 27 -5.67 -3.07 -6.85
N LEU A 28 -4.99 -3.55 -7.89
CA LEU A 28 -3.84 -4.42 -7.82
C LEU A 28 -2.58 -3.55 -7.93
N PHE A 29 -1.61 -3.80 -7.07
CA PHE A 29 -0.33 -3.10 -7.00
C PHE A 29 0.79 -4.11 -7.22
N ILE A 30 1.62 -3.85 -8.23
CA ILE A 30 2.82 -4.62 -8.51
C ILE A 30 4.01 -3.75 -8.14
N PHE A 31 4.88 -4.32 -7.32
CA PHE A 31 6.06 -3.65 -6.81
C PHE A 31 7.27 -4.00 -7.65
N GLU A 32 8.30 -3.17 -7.59
CA GLU A 32 9.57 -3.38 -8.32
C GLU A 32 10.23 -4.73 -7.99
N ASN A 33 10.11 -5.18 -6.74
CA ASN A 33 10.60 -6.48 -6.28
C ASN A 33 9.75 -7.68 -6.71
N GLY A 34 8.73 -7.47 -7.56
CA GLY A 34 7.83 -8.51 -8.04
C GLY A 34 6.71 -8.91 -7.06
N GLN A 35 6.65 -8.29 -5.87
CA GLN A 35 5.54 -8.53 -4.94
C GLN A 35 4.23 -7.96 -5.49
N ILE A 36 3.14 -8.68 -5.21
CA ILE A 36 1.81 -8.29 -5.68
C ILE A 36 0.89 -8.14 -4.47
N TRP A 37 0.30 -6.95 -4.36
CA TRP A 37 -0.62 -6.60 -3.29
C TRP A 37 -1.94 -6.13 -3.88
N LYS A 38 -3.05 -6.42 -3.18
CA LYS A 38 -4.39 -6.01 -3.62
C LYS A 38 -5.10 -5.24 -2.53
N GLN A 39 -5.80 -4.19 -2.93
CA GLN A 39 -6.68 -3.44 -2.08
C GLN A 39 -7.78 -4.34 -1.49
N VAL A 40 -8.07 -4.19 -0.21
CA VAL A 40 -9.07 -5.01 0.50
C VAL A 40 -10.46 -4.37 0.45
N LYS A 41 -10.55 -3.06 0.71
CA LYS A 41 -11.82 -2.31 0.82
C LYS A 41 -12.14 -1.56 -0.47
N ASP A 42 -13.42 -1.40 -0.79
CA ASP A 42 -13.91 -0.73 -2.02
C ASP A 42 -13.79 0.80 -2.02
N LYS A 43 -12.93 1.35 -1.16
CA LYS A 43 -12.71 2.79 -1.11
C LYS A 43 -12.16 3.25 -2.45
N ARG A 44 -12.88 4.12 -3.13
CA ARG A 44 -12.51 4.62 -4.46
C ARG A 44 -11.32 5.56 -4.32
N TYR A 45 -10.13 5.05 -4.61
CA TYR A 45 -8.95 5.88 -4.85
C TYR A 45 -8.89 6.22 -6.34
N ARG A 46 -8.63 7.48 -6.67
CA ARG A 46 -8.26 7.88 -8.04
C ARG A 46 -6.76 8.07 -8.03
N LEU A 47 -6.05 7.01 -8.38
CA LEU A 47 -4.61 7.08 -8.63
C LEU A 47 -4.46 7.72 -10.00
N LYS A 48 -3.72 8.84 -10.06
CA LYS A 48 -3.52 9.55 -11.33
C LYS A 48 -2.53 8.81 -12.21
N GLU A 49 -1.47 8.28 -11.59
CA GLU A 49 -0.36 7.62 -12.25
C GLU A 49 0.13 6.45 -11.38
N CYS A 50 0.75 5.46 -12.02
CA CYS A 50 1.54 4.44 -11.34
C CYS A 50 3.02 4.88 -11.33
N GLY A 51 3.86 4.31 -10.46
CA GLY A 51 5.27 4.71 -10.34
C GLY A 51 5.58 5.52 -9.09
N PHE A 52 4.85 5.29 -8.01
CA PHE A 52 4.97 6.03 -6.75
C PHE A 52 5.56 5.19 -5.63
N ASP A 53 6.19 5.88 -4.69
CA ASP A 53 6.71 5.27 -3.47
C ASP A 53 5.60 5.09 -2.45
N VAL A 54 5.66 3.97 -1.74
CA VAL A 54 4.71 3.63 -0.69
C VAL A 54 5.40 3.11 0.54
N THR A 55 4.71 3.29 1.66
CA THR A 55 5.08 2.71 2.93
C THR A 55 4.01 1.70 3.32
N ILE A 56 4.36 0.41 3.37
CA ILE A 56 3.51 -0.65 3.89
C ILE A 56 3.77 -0.77 5.38
N SER A 57 2.71 -0.81 6.16
CA SER A 57 2.77 -1.05 7.60
C SER A 57 1.79 -2.13 8.00
N LYS A 58 2.12 -2.87 9.05
CA LYS A 58 1.24 -3.87 9.64
C LYS A 58 0.63 -3.36 10.94
N ASP A 59 -0.65 -3.60 11.13
CA ASP A 59 -1.33 -3.49 12.42
C ASP A 59 -2.05 -4.80 12.77
N PHE A 60 -2.82 -4.79 13.85
CA PHE A 60 -3.57 -5.95 14.34
C PHE A 60 -4.57 -6.52 13.31
N PHE A 61 -5.06 -5.67 12.39
CA PHE A 61 -6.06 -6.04 11.38
C PHE A 61 -5.43 -6.37 10.01
N GLY A 62 -4.09 -6.36 9.90
CA GLY A 62 -3.36 -6.71 8.68
C GLY A 62 -2.53 -5.56 8.14
N TYR A 63 -2.37 -5.50 6.82
CA TYR A 63 -1.48 -4.54 6.17
C TYR A 63 -2.24 -3.33 5.65
N PHE A 64 -1.61 -2.17 5.74
CA PHE A 64 -2.04 -0.95 5.09
C PHE A 64 -0.87 -0.31 4.36
N MET A 65 -1.19 0.41 3.30
CA MET A 65 -0.27 1.11 2.42
C MET A 65 -0.56 2.60 2.49
N GLU A 66 0.49 3.38 2.62
CA GLU A 66 0.45 4.83 2.51
C GLU A 66 1.23 5.22 1.27
N ILE A 67 0.58 5.98 0.38
CA ILE A 67 1.19 6.49 -0.84
C ILE A 67 1.90 7.79 -0.48
N GLN A 68 3.17 7.89 -0.83
CA GLN A 68 3.97 9.10 -0.63
C GLN A 68 3.71 10.10 -1.77
N GLY A 69 3.64 11.38 -1.43
CA GLY A 69 3.46 12.46 -2.40
C GLY A 69 2.05 12.59 -3.00
N GLU A 70 1.97 13.23 -4.17
CA GLU A 70 0.70 13.62 -4.83
C GLU A 70 0.11 12.55 -5.76
N ALA A 71 0.78 11.41 -5.93
CA ALA A 71 0.33 10.33 -6.80
C ALA A 71 -1.06 9.80 -6.42
N ALA A 72 -1.36 9.84 -5.11
CA ALA A 72 -2.71 9.71 -4.61
C ALA A 72 -3.34 11.10 -4.48
N GLY A 73 -4.39 11.37 -5.26
CA GLY A 73 -5.15 12.62 -5.11
C GLY A 73 -5.77 12.84 -3.71
N LYS A 74 -5.65 11.85 -2.80
CA LYS A 74 -5.84 11.97 -1.36
C LYS A 74 -4.81 11.11 -0.63
N THR A 75 -4.02 11.70 0.25
CA THR A 75 -3.17 11.01 1.23
C THR A 75 -4.05 10.22 2.19
N GLY A 76 -4.25 8.94 1.89
CA GLY A 76 -5.14 8.07 2.66
C GLY A 76 -4.60 6.65 2.74
N LYS A 77 -4.63 6.07 3.94
CA LYS A 77 -4.21 4.69 4.19
C LYS A 77 -5.10 3.71 3.41
N ILE A 78 -4.50 2.87 2.57
CA ILE A 78 -5.17 1.85 1.78
C ILE A 78 -4.97 0.49 2.46
N ARG A 79 -6.04 -0.19 2.85
CA ARG A 79 -5.92 -1.56 3.35
C ARG A 79 -5.55 -2.48 2.20
N ILE A 80 -4.47 -3.22 2.33
CA ILE A 80 -3.96 -4.14 1.31
C ILE A 80 -3.72 -5.53 1.87
N LYS A 81 -3.73 -6.53 0.99
CA LYS A 81 -3.36 -7.91 1.29
C LYS A 81 -2.37 -8.40 0.24
N ARG A 82 -1.33 -9.10 0.67
CA ARG A 82 -0.36 -9.73 -0.23
C ARG A 82 -1.00 -10.91 -0.94
N ILE A 83 -0.78 -11.01 -2.25
CA ILE A 83 -1.24 -12.12 -3.09
C ILE A 83 -0.04 -12.95 -3.54
N LYS A 84 1.13 -12.33 -3.77
CA LYS A 84 2.36 -13.00 -4.19
C LYS A 84 3.59 -12.31 -3.59
#